data_AF-A0A924WQ53-F1
#
_entry.id   AF-A0A924WQ53-F1
#
_cell.length_a   1.000
_cell.length_b   1.000
_cell.length_c   1.000
_cell.angle_alpha   90.00
_cell.angle_beta   90.00
_cell.angle_gamma   90.00
#
_symmetry.space_group_name_H-M   'P 1'
#
loop_
_entity.id
_entity.type
_entity.pdbx_description
1 polymer ?
#
loop_
_entity_poly.entity_id
_entity_poly.type
_entity_poly.pdbx_seq_one_letter_code
_entity_poly.pdbx_strand_id
1 'polypeptide(L)'
;MKLRLRCSADPVVGFGMRLAVAERLIRLGARASVVTEALAAQGALGALIRRLYIGLRGPRRPRGPLPKDLAELLSTAHVRLQASIFLEDWSQLRRADVAPALALACAWEHLSGVCDPGSRHRLGLTPDHAWVVARAFEQGSIVRINCAGCRCNYFDVPVPHRSASLLWRIPTVPTLRSARCPHCSPARSEGVESGEGAPCTAHARKVSARAAAAQTVGARLRSAAPHALSELAQQYVWAEALFRAGARPPIVTRVTGLAMTDTLRRLFIEVVGRGPRQGALPQLGEHVIATYAGKLQASVVAVTAERLRQAGFRPAEMLLATWDAYRSLFGQSARFDINSVALLVRTRHHPDFTLVRCRACHSAYLELKLDMPGSQCPVCRELRHALLEAA
;
A
#
# COMPACT_ATOMS: atom_id res chain seq x y z
N MET A 1 28.25 -3.34 -12.40
CA MET A 1 27.12 -4.29 -12.49
C MET A 1 25.82 -3.49 -12.55
N LYS A 2 25.17 -3.37 -13.72
CA LYS A 2 23.90 -2.63 -13.90
C LYS A 2 22.73 -3.60 -13.70
N LEU A 3 22.06 -3.54 -12.55
CA LEU A 3 20.83 -4.31 -12.30
C LEU A 3 19.69 -3.72 -13.17
N ARG A 4 19.35 -4.41 -14.26
CA ARG A 4 18.11 -4.14 -15.01
C ARG A 4 16.96 -4.81 -14.27
N LEU A 5 16.09 -4.02 -13.65
CA LEU A 5 14.83 -4.50 -13.08
C LEU A 5 13.95 -5.01 -14.22
N ARG A 6 13.71 -6.32 -14.27
CA ARG A 6 12.59 -6.88 -15.03
C ARG A 6 11.33 -6.56 -14.23
N CYS A 7 10.50 -5.64 -14.72
CA CYS A 7 9.16 -5.46 -14.20
C CYS A 7 8.37 -6.74 -14.49
N SER A 8 8.17 -7.55 -13.45
CA SER A 8 7.24 -8.69 -13.48
C SER A 8 5.81 -8.18 -13.65
N ALA A 9 5.01 -8.89 -14.43
CA ALA A 9 3.58 -8.65 -14.65
C ALA A 9 2.75 -9.06 -13.41
N ASP A 10 3.10 -8.52 -12.25
CA ASP A 10 2.35 -8.69 -11.00
C ASP A 10 1.24 -7.63 -10.93
N PRO A 11 0.00 -7.97 -10.55
CA PRO A 11 -1.13 -7.02 -10.48
C PRO A 11 -0.95 -5.90 -9.43
N VAL A 12 0.11 -5.94 -8.60
CA VAL A 12 0.54 -4.78 -7.80
C VAL A 12 1.43 -3.88 -8.64
N VAL A 13 0.80 -3.02 -9.43
CA VAL A 13 1.50 -2.13 -10.38
C VAL A 13 2.35 -1.11 -9.61
N GLY A 14 3.67 -1.19 -9.78
CA GLY A 14 4.62 -0.18 -9.32
C GLY A 14 5.28 -0.46 -7.96
N PHE A 15 6.47 0.11 -7.80
CA PHE A 15 7.31 -0.10 -6.63
C PHE A 15 6.71 0.50 -5.36
N GLY A 16 6.15 1.72 -5.45
CA GLY A 16 5.45 2.37 -4.34
C GLY A 16 4.27 1.58 -3.78
N MET A 17 3.44 0.98 -4.64
CA MET A 17 2.29 0.17 -4.21
C MET A 17 2.74 -1.09 -3.46
N ARG A 18 3.79 -1.77 -3.96
CA ARG A 18 4.37 -2.94 -3.28
C ARG A 18 4.94 -2.58 -1.91
N LEU A 19 5.54 -1.41 -1.75
CA LEU A 19 6.01 -0.91 -0.44
C LEU A 19 4.86 -0.62 0.53
N ALA A 20 3.76 -0.05 0.06
CA ALA A 20 2.60 0.20 0.92
C ALA A 20 1.94 -1.10 1.40
N VAL A 21 1.80 -2.10 0.51
CA VAL A 21 1.33 -3.44 0.91
C VAL A 21 2.30 -4.10 1.90
N ALA A 22 3.62 -3.93 1.70
CA ALA A 22 4.60 -4.41 2.65
C ALA A 22 4.44 -3.77 4.04
N GLU A 23 4.34 -2.44 4.10
CA GLU A 23 4.12 -1.71 5.34
C GLU A 23 2.87 -2.19 6.08
N ARG A 24 1.76 -2.38 5.34
CA ARG A 24 0.51 -2.93 5.87
C ARG A 24 0.73 -4.27 6.56
N LEU A 25 1.29 -5.24 5.85
CA LEU A 25 1.49 -6.59 6.37
C LEU A 25 2.39 -6.59 7.62
N ILE A 26 3.42 -5.74 7.63
CA ILE A 26 4.32 -5.58 8.79
C ILE A 26 3.55 -5.00 9.99
N ARG A 27 2.70 -3.99 9.78
CA ARG A 27 1.83 -3.41 10.82
C ARG A 27 0.79 -4.43 11.33
N LEU A 28 0.30 -5.33 10.46
CA LEU A 28 -0.53 -6.47 10.86
C LEU A 28 0.25 -7.57 11.61
N GLY A 29 1.58 -7.55 11.53
CA GLY A 29 2.46 -8.42 12.32
C GLY A 29 3.12 -9.55 11.56
N ALA A 30 3.03 -9.54 10.23
CA ALA A 30 3.76 -10.45 9.36
C ALA A 30 5.28 -10.20 9.46
N ARG A 31 6.06 -11.28 9.34
CA ARG A 31 7.52 -11.23 9.26
C ARG A 31 7.97 -10.68 7.91
N ALA A 32 9.14 -10.06 7.89
CA ALA A 32 9.77 -9.61 6.65
C ALA A 32 9.91 -10.73 5.61
N SER A 33 10.18 -11.98 6.01
CA SER A 33 10.27 -13.12 5.09
C SER A 33 8.95 -13.43 4.39
N VAL A 34 7.85 -13.47 5.15
CA VAL A 34 6.49 -13.68 4.64
C VAL A 34 6.10 -12.56 3.69
N VAL A 35 6.36 -11.31 4.07
CA VAL A 35 6.06 -10.14 3.22
C VAL A 35 6.88 -10.16 1.94
N THR A 36 8.16 -10.52 2.03
CA THR A 36 9.06 -10.64 0.86
C THR A 36 8.56 -11.71 -0.09
N GLU A 37 8.20 -12.88 0.44
CA GLU A 37 7.67 -13.99 -0.35
C GLU A 37 6.33 -13.66 -1.00
N ALA A 38 5.37 -13.13 -0.21
CA ALA A 38 4.03 -12.79 -0.69
C ALA A 38 4.03 -11.72 -1.78
N LEU A 39 5.00 -10.80 -1.75
CA LEU A 39 5.19 -9.79 -2.77
C LEU A 39 6.08 -10.25 -3.93
N ALA A 40 6.60 -11.48 -3.91
CA ALA A 40 7.68 -11.93 -4.82
C ALA A 40 8.83 -10.89 -4.89
N ALA A 41 9.17 -10.29 -3.75
CA ALA A 41 10.12 -9.20 -3.66
C ALA A 41 11.56 -9.72 -3.70
N GLN A 42 12.30 -9.33 -4.74
CA GLN A 42 13.71 -9.65 -4.90
C GLN A 42 14.55 -8.36 -4.92
N GLY A 43 15.87 -8.49 -4.77
CA GLY A 43 16.81 -7.38 -4.86
C GLY A 43 16.51 -6.22 -3.91
N ALA A 44 16.38 -5.01 -4.46
CA ALA A 44 16.20 -3.78 -3.72
C ALA A 44 14.91 -3.74 -2.89
N LEU A 45 13.80 -4.23 -3.44
CA LEU A 45 12.52 -4.25 -2.73
C LEU A 45 12.60 -5.15 -1.48
N GLY A 46 13.18 -6.34 -1.59
CA GLY A 46 13.38 -7.23 -0.43
C GLY A 46 14.27 -6.60 0.64
N ALA A 47 15.32 -5.87 0.22
CA ALA A 47 16.20 -5.14 1.15
C ALA A 47 15.48 -3.98 1.86
N LEU A 48 14.55 -3.30 1.18
CA LEU A 48 13.70 -2.26 1.75
C LEU A 48 12.67 -2.83 2.73
N ILE A 49 11.99 -3.93 2.37
CA ILE A 49 11.03 -4.61 3.24
C ILE A 49 11.68 -4.98 4.58
N ARG A 50 12.90 -5.54 4.56
CA ARG A 50 13.64 -5.87 5.79
C ARG A 50 13.90 -4.65 6.67
N ARG A 51 14.28 -3.51 6.08
CA ARG A 51 14.52 -2.27 6.83
C ARG A 51 13.24 -1.66 7.37
N LEU A 52 12.20 -1.63 6.54
CA LEU A 52 10.87 -1.20 6.94
C LEU A 52 10.37 -2.02 8.14
N TYR A 53 10.59 -3.33 8.12
CA TYR A 53 10.29 -4.22 9.24
C TYR A 53 11.05 -3.85 10.51
N ILE A 54 12.38 -3.64 10.41
CA ILE A 54 13.20 -3.22 11.56
C ILE A 54 12.73 -1.86 12.11
N GLY A 55 12.43 -0.89 11.24
CA GLY A 55 11.96 0.43 11.64
C GLY A 55 10.60 0.42 12.34
N LEU A 56 9.66 -0.39 11.87
CA LEU A 56 8.29 -0.43 12.42
C LEU A 56 8.15 -1.33 13.65
N ARG A 57 8.95 -2.40 13.76
CA ARG A 57 8.79 -3.41 14.83
C ARG A 57 9.97 -3.46 15.81
N GLY A 58 11.06 -2.74 15.52
CA GLY A 58 12.33 -2.84 16.23
C GLY A 58 13.08 -4.15 15.93
N PRO A 59 14.33 -4.29 16.41
CA PRO A 59 15.08 -5.54 16.37
C PRO A 59 14.44 -6.53 17.36
N ARG A 60 13.38 -7.22 16.95
CA ARG A 60 12.80 -8.29 17.77
C ARG A 60 13.67 -9.54 17.71
N ARG A 61 13.63 -10.33 18.80
CA ARG A 61 14.18 -11.68 18.85
C ARG A 61 13.73 -12.45 17.60
N PRO A 62 14.63 -13.24 16.97
CA PRO A 62 14.25 -14.07 15.85
C PRO A 62 13.07 -14.93 16.27
N ARG A 63 11.95 -14.82 15.54
CA ARG A 63 10.82 -15.71 15.75
C ARG A 63 11.23 -17.09 15.23
N GLY A 64 10.85 -18.16 15.94
CA GLY A 64 11.13 -19.54 15.54
C GLY A 64 10.63 -19.87 14.12
N PRO A 65 11.10 -20.94 13.48
CA PRO A 65 10.76 -21.27 12.09
C PRO A 65 9.24 -21.32 11.89
N LEU A 66 8.79 -21.08 10.65
CA LEU A 66 7.39 -21.29 10.31
C LEU A 66 7.05 -22.77 10.51
N PRO A 67 5.84 -23.08 11.01
CA PRO A 67 5.41 -24.46 11.18
C PRO A 67 5.48 -25.19 9.83
N LYS A 68 6.16 -26.33 9.82
CA LYS A 68 6.26 -27.20 8.64
C LYS A 68 5.13 -28.22 8.60
N ASP A 69 4.65 -28.63 9.76
CA ASP A 69 3.54 -29.57 9.89
C ASP A 69 2.22 -28.80 9.94
N LEU A 70 1.46 -28.90 8.84
CA LEU A 70 0.13 -28.30 8.74
C LEU A 70 -0.87 -28.97 9.68
N ALA A 71 -0.73 -30.27 9.94
CA ALA A 71 -1.60 -30.99 10.86
C ALA A 71 -1.36 -30.54 12.31
N GLU A 72 -0.10 -30.29 12.68
CA GLU A 72 0.24 -29.68 13.97
C GLU A 72 -0.34 -28.27 14.10
N LEU A 73 -0.17 -27.43 13.07
CA LEU A 73 -0.72 -26.07 13.05
C LEU A 73 -2.25 -26.07 13.17
N LEU A 74 -2.93 -27.01 12.48
CA LEU A 74 -4.38 -27.16 12.45
C LEU A 74 -4.90 -28.18 13.49
N SER A 75 -4.10 -28.52 14.49
CA SER A 75 -4.45 -29.55 15.48
C SER A 75 -5.73 -29.21 16.25
N THR A 76 -5.89 -27.95 16.65
CA THR A 76 -7.05 -27.51 17.44
C THR A 76 -8.24 -27.16 16.57
N ALA A 77 -9.45 -27.49 17.07
CA ALA A 77 -10.71 -27.14 16.42
C ALA A 77 -10.85 -25.61 16.19
N HIS A 78 -10.36 -24.82 17.15
CA HIS A 78 -10.40 -23.37 17.09
C HIS A 78 -9.53 -22.80 15.96
N VAL A 79 -8.30 -23.30 15.81
CA VAL A 79 -7.39 -22.85 14.75
C VAL A 79 -7.89 -23.29 13.37
N ARG A 80 -8.46 -24.50 13.23
CA ARG A 80 -9.11 -24.94 11.99
C ARG A 80 -10.27 -24.05 11.57
N LEU A 81 -11.07 -23.60 12.52
CA LEU A 81 -12.16 -22.67 12.25
C LEU A 81 -11.63 -21.33 11.74
N GLN A 82 -10.62 -20.76 12.41
CA GLN A 82 -9.98 -19.50 11.98
C GLN A 82 -9.35 -19.62 10.59
N ALA A 83 -8.64 -20.72 10.34
CA ALA A 83 -8.05 -21.02 9.04
C ALA A 83 -9.12 -21.13 7.94
N SER A 84 -10.26 -21.75 8.26
CA SER A 84 -11.37 -21.90 7.31
C SER A 84 -12.02 -20.56 6.95
N ILE A 85 -12.22 -19.67 7.92
CA ILE A 85 -12.74 -18.31 7.68
C ILE A 85 -11.78 -17.55 6.77
N PHE A 86 -10.49 -17.55 7.11
CA PHE A 86 -9.45 -16.88 6.33
C PHE A 86 -9.34 -17.43 4.89
N LEU A 87 -9.34 -18.76 4.72
CA LEU A 87 -9.20 -19.39 3.40
C LEU A 87 -10.39 -19.14 2.49
N GLU A 88 -11.60 -19.03 3.05
CA GLU A 88 -12.78 -18.66 2.26
C GLU A 88 -12.59 -17.26 1.63
N ASP A 89 -12.21 -16.25 2.42
CA ASP A 89 -11.95 -14.89 1.92
C ASP A 89 -10.78 -14.85 0.94
N TRP A 90 -9.68 -15.54 1.30
CA TRP A 90 -8.52 -15.69 0.41
C TRP A 90 -8.94 -16.24 -0.95
N SER A 91 -9.69 -17.33 -0.98
CA SER A 91 -10.14 -17.97 -2.23
C SER A 91 -11.03 -17.07 -3.08
N GLN A 92 -11.85 -16.21 -2.45
CA GLN A 92 -12.69 -15.24 -3.15
C GLN A 92 -11.83 -14.12 -3.75
N LEU A 93 -10.89 -13.57 -2.98
CA LEU A 93 -9.98 -12.53 -3.44
C LEU A 93 -9.08 -13.01 -4.59
N ARG A 94 -8.55 -14.24 -4.50
CA ARG A 94 -7.74 -14.83 -5.57
C ARG A 94 -8.55 -15.10 -6.84
N ARG A 95 -9.82 -15.53 -6.73
CA ARG A 95 -10.73 -15.65 -7.89
C ARG A 95 -11.05 -14.32 -8.56
N ALA A 96 -10.99 -13.22 -7.82
CA ALA A 96 -11.11 -11.86 -8.34
C ALA A 96 -9.76 -11.28 -8.81
N ASP A 97 -8.75 -12.12 -9.02
CA ASP A 97 -7.40 -11.77 -9.47
C ASP A 97 -6.66 -10.75 -8.59
N VAL A 98 -7.00 -10.69 -7.29
CA VAL A 98 -6.29 -9.83 -6.33
C VAL A 98 -4.91 -10.42 -6.02
N ALA A 99 -3.86 -9.60 -6.15
CA ALA A 99 -2.48 -10.00 -5.89
C ALA A 99 -2.29 -10.71 -4.52
N PRO A 100 -1.44 -11.76 -4.42
CA PRO A 100 -1.29 -12.57 -3.20
C PRO A 100 -1.04 -11.78 -1.91
N ALA A 101 -0.09 -10.83 -1.92
CA ALA A 101 0.21 -10.02 -0.74
C ALA A 101 -0.98 -9.15 -0.28
N LEU A 102 -1.73 -8.59 -1.22
CA LEU A 102 -2.90 -7.77 -0.91
C LEU A 102 -4.07 -8.66 -0.42
N ALA A 103 -4.27 -9.81 -1.07
CA ALA A 103 -5.25 -10.80 -0.63
C ALA A 103 -4.97 -11.28 0.81
N LEU A 104 -3.69 -11.50 1.15
CA LEU A 104 -3.27 -11.90 2.49
C LEU A 104 -3.67 -10.85 3.52
N ALA A 105 -3.36 -9.59 3.24
CA ALA A 105 -3.65 -8.51 4.18
C ALA A 105 -5.15 -8.30 4.37
N CYS A 106 -5.92 -8.29 3.29
CA CYS A 106 -7.38 -8.12 3.34
C CYS A 106 -8.07 -9.27 4.07
N ALA A 107 -7.74 -10.53 3.74
CA ALA A 107 -8.31 -11.69 4.42
C ALA A 107 -7.92 -11.75 5.90
N TRP A 108 -6.69 -11.36 6.24
CA TRP A 108 -6.22 -11.32 7.63
C TRP A 108 -6.95 -10.27 8.48
N GLU A 109 -7.13 -9.07 7.95
CA GLU A 109 -7.88 -8.01 8.65
C GLU A 109 -9.33 -8.41 8.89
N HIS A 110 -9.95 -9.06 7.90
CA HIS A 110 -11.30 -9.57 8.06
C HIS A 110 -11.38 -10.64 9.16
N LEU A 111 -10.49 -11.65 9.15
CA LEU A 111 -10.41 -12.64 10.22
C LEU A 111 -10.20 -11.96 11.59
N SER A 112 -9.29 -10.99 11.66
CA SER A 112 -8.97 -10.26 12.88
C SER A 112 -10.20 -9.52 13.40
N GLY A 113 -10.92 -8.80 12.55
CA GLY A 113 -12.16 -8.09 12.94
C GLY A 113 -13.29 -9.03 13.35
N VAL A 114 -13.40 -10.23 12.76
CA VAL A 114 -14.39 -11.24 13.16
C VAL A 114 -14.05 -11.83 14.54
N CYS A 115 -12.76 -11.97 14.85
CA CYS A 115 -12.28 -12.56 16.09
C CYS A 115 -12.07 -11.55 17.22
N ASP A 116 -11.98 -10.25 16.92
CA ASP A 116 -11.54 -9.21 17.87
C ASP A 116 -12.46 -7.98 17.96
N PRO A 117 -13.42 -7.98 18.91
CA PRO A 117 -13.90 -6.70 19.45
C PRO A 117 -13.92 -6.64 20.99
N GLY A 118 -13.26 -7.56 21.71
CA GLY A 118 -13.27 -7.58 23.19
C GLY A 118 -13.42 -8.97 23.83
N SER A 119 -13.16 -10.04 23.08
CA SER A 119 -13.32 -11.41 23.58
C SER A 119 -12.02 -11.96 24.19
N ARG A 120 -12.14 -12.82 25.21
CA ARG A 120 -11.02 -13.56 25.83
C ARG A 120 -10.32 -14.55 24.88
N HIS A 121 -10.80 -14.70 23.65
CA HIS A 121 -10.23 -15.63 22.66
C HIS A 121 -9.17 -14.92 21.83
N ARG A 122 -7.90 -15.14 22.22
CA ARG A 122 -6.75 -14.72 21.39
C ARG A 122 -6.80 -15.45 20.04
N LEU A 123 -6.49 -14.73 18.97
CA LEU A 123 -6.20 -15.33 17.66
C LEU A 123 -5.17 -16.45 17.83
N GLY A 124 -5.54 -17.68 17.44
CA GLY A 124 -4.63 -18.83 17.45
C GLY A 124 -3.70 -18.83 16.23
N LEU A 125 -4.09 -18.12 15.18
CA LEU A 125 -3.25 -17.86 14.01
C LEU A 125 -2.47 -16.54 14.16
N THR A 126 -1.39 -16.45 13.41
CA THR A 126 -0.67 -15.20 13.13
C THR A 126 -0.75 -14.93 11.63
N PRO A 127 -0.43 -13.71 11.14
CA PRO A 127 -0.36 -13.46 9.70
C PRO A 127 0.63 -14.41 8.99
N ASP A 128 1.68 -14.83 9.69
CA ASP A 128 2.65 -15.78 9.20
C ASP A 128 2.02 -17.18 9.00
N HIS A 129 1.21 -17.64 9.96
CA HIS A 129 0.47 -18.91 9.85
C HIS A 129 -0.58 -18.85 8.74
N ALA A 130 -1.27 -17.72 8.60
CA ALA A 130 -2.26 -17.51 7.55
C ALA A 130 -1.61 -17.61 6.15
N TRP A 131 -0.41 -17.06 5.98
CA TRP A 131 0.36 -17.21 4.74
C TRP A 131 0.73 -18.68 4.44
N VAL A 132 1.19 -19.43 5.45
CA VAL A 132 1.50 -20.87 5.29
C VAL A 132 0.25 -21.65 4.86
N VAL A 133 -0.89 -21.39 5.51
CA VAL A 133 -2.18 -22.03 5.20
C VAL A 133 -2.66 -21.66 3.79
N ALA A 134 -2.55 -20.39 3.38
CA ALA A 134 -2.88 -19.94 2.03
C ALA A 134 -2.08 -20.68 0.96
N ARG A 135 -0.76 -20.79 1.14
CA ARG A 135 0.11 -21.51 0.21
C ARG A 135 -0.19 -23.00 0.14
N ALA A 136 -0.40 -23.63 1.29
CA ALA A 136 -0.77 -25.04 1.35
C ALA A 136 -2.11 -25.31 0.64
N PHE A 137 -3.06 -24.40 0.74
CA PHE A 137 -4.31 -24.45 -0.01
C PHE A 137 -4.09 -24.31 -1.52
N GLU A 138 -3.29 -23.32 -1.97
CA GLU A 138 -2.95 -23.17 -3.39
C GLU A 138 -2.17 -24.37 -3.96
N GLN A 139 -1.42 -25.08 -3.12
CA GLN A 139 -0.71 -26.32 -3.46
C GLN A 139 -1.58 -27.58 -3.37
N GLY A 140 -2.84 -27.47 -2.95
CA GLY A 140 -3.75 -28.61 -2.79
C GLY A 140 -3.48 -29.48 -1.55
N SER A 141 -2.56 -29.08 -0.66
CA SER A 141 -2.31 -29.76 0.61
C SER A 141 -3.40 -29.52 1.66
N ILE A 142 -4.18 -28.45 1.49
CA ILE A 142 -5.42 -28.19 2.24
C ILE A 142 -6.57 -28.24 1.24
N VAL A 143 -7.62 -28.96 1.58
CA VAL A 143 -8.80 -29.11 0.72
C VAL A 143 -10.03 -28.52 1.38
N ARG A 144 -10.95 -28.03 0.54
CA ARG A 144 -12.28 -27.61 0.99
C ARG A 144 -13.16 -28.85 1.16
N ILE A 145 -13.74 -29.01 2.35
CA ILE A 145 -14.57 -30.15 2.73
C ILE A 145 -15.97 -29.65 3.08
N ASN A 146 -16.99 -30.31 2.53
CA ASN A 146 -18.38 -30.13 2.94
C ASN A 146 -18.67 -30.99 4.15
N CYS A 147 -18.99 -30.38 5.29
CA CYS A 147 -19.30 -31.13 6.50
C CYS A 147 -20.61 -31.93 6.35
N ALA A 148 -20.58 -33.23 6.65
CA ALA A 148 -21.74 -34.11 6.58
C ALA A 148 -22.90 -33.70 7.51
N GLY A 149 -22.60 -33.05 8.65
CA GLY A 149 -23.61 -32.56 9.60
C GLY A 149 -24.25 -31.22 9.21
N CYS A 150 -23.51 -30.12 9.30
CA CYS A 150 -24.00 -28.76 9.01
C CYS A 150 -24.09 -28.40 7.52
N ARG A 151 -23.52 -29.20 6.60
CA ARG A 151 -23.26 -28.85 5.18
C ARG A 151 -22.42 -27.58 4.97
N CYS A 152 -21.75 -27.11 6.02
CA CYS A 152 -20.86 -25.97 5.95
C CYS A 152 -19.51 -26.36 5.34
N ASN A 153 -18.92 -25.44 4.58
CA ASN A 153 -17.57 -25.59 4.05
C ASN A 153 -16.55 -25.33 5.17
N TYR A 154 -15.59 -26.23 5.32
CA TYR A 154 -14.41 -26.00 6.15
C TYR A 154 -13.18 -26.50 5.39
N PHE A 155 -12.01 -26.09 5.85
CA PHE A 155 -10.74 -26.44 5.22
C PHE A 155 -9.92 -27.28 6.18
N ASP A 156 -9.38 -28.39 5.69
CA ASP A 156 -8.56 -29.31 6.49
C ASP A 156 -7.50 -29.99 5.62
N VAL A 157 -6.50 -30.58 6.28
CA VAL A 157 -5.50 -31.43 5.63
C VAL A 157 -6.16 -32.78 5.38
N PRO A 158 -6.14 -33.32 4.14
CA PRO A 158 -6.64 -34.65 3.89
C PRO A 158 -5.77 -35.64 4.67
N VAL A 159 -6.34 -36.26 5.70
CA VAL A 159 -5.66 -37.34 6.43
C VAL A 159 -5.62 -38.52 5.46
N PRO A 160 -4.43 -39.03 5.06
CA PRO A 160 -4.38 -40.27 4.32
C PRO A 160 -5.00 -41.33 5.21
N HIS A 161 -6.15 -41.87 4.81
CA HIS A 161 -6.71 -43.02 5.49
C HIS A 161 -5.62 -44.10 5.51
N ARG A 162 -5.09 -44.43 6.69
CA ARG A 162 -4.35 -45.67 6.90
C ARG A 162 -5.35 -46.81 6.76
N SER A 163 -5.86 -47.05 5.56
CA SER A 163 -6.47 -48.32 5.22
C SER A 163 -5.34 -49.33 5.22
N ALA A 164 -5.19 -50.02 6.35
CA ALA A 164 -4.46 -51.26 6.46
C ALA A 164 -5.10 -52.28 5.51
N SER A 165 -4.67 -52.27 4.25
CA SER A 165 -4.92 -53.37 3.33
C SER A 165 -3.82 -53.38 2.28
N LEU A 166 -2.92 -54.36 2.42
CA LEU A 166 -1.77 -54.70 1.58
C LEU A 166 -2.13 -55.12 0.14
N LEU A 167 -3.18 -54.55 -0.46
CA LEU A 167 -3.58 -54.87 -1.83
C LEU A 167 -3.43 -53.64 -2.72
N TRP A 168 -2.29 -53.61 -3.39
CA TRP A 168 -1.97 -52.73 -4.50
C TRP A 168 -3.05 -52.82 -5.58
N ARG A 169 -3.94 -51.82 -5.67
CA ARG A 169 -4.59 -51.42 -6.92
C ARG A 169 -5.38 -50.12 -6.75
N ILE A 170 -5.01 -49.15 -7.58
CA ILE A 170 -5.71 -47.89 -7.91
C ILE A 170 -5.73 -46.85 -6.78
N PRO A 171 -5.16 -45.64 -6.98
CA PRO A 171 -5.32 -44.53 -6.04
C PRO A 171 -6.78 -44.04 -6.11
N THR A 172 -7.66 -44.67 -5.33
CA THR A 172 -9.00 -44.15 -5.08
C THR A 172 -8.86 -42.92 -4.18
N VAL A 173 -9.30 -41.76 -4.66
CA VAL A 173 -9.47 -40.54 -3.87
C VAL A 173 -10.17 -40.92 -2.56
N PRO A 174 -9.61 -40.60 -1.38
CA PRO A 174 -10.19 -40.96 -0.10
C PRO A 174 -11.64 -40.45 -0.05
N THR A 175 -12.59 -41.36 0.16
CA THR A 175 -14.02 -41.03 0.21
C THR A 175 -14.29 -40.17 1.45
N LEU A 176 -14.24 -38.85 1.28
CA LEU A 176 -14.54 -37.79 2.25
C LEU A 176 -15.98 -37.82 2.84
N ARG A 177 -16.74 -38.90 2.65
CA ARG A 177 -18.20 -38.95 2.80
C ARG A 177 -18.74 -38.83 4.24
N SER A 178 -17.89 -38.81 5.26
CA SER A 178 -18.34 -38.70 6.67
C SER A 178 -17.63 -37.62 7.49
N ALA A 179 -16.86 -36.73 6.85
CA ALA A 179 -16.10 -35.73 7.58
C ALA A 179 -17.03 -34.67 8.22
N ARG A 180 -16.92 -34.49 9.54
CA ARG A 180 -17.66 -33.49 10.32
C ARG A 180 -16.74 -32.30 10.61
N CYS A 181 -17.26 -31.07 10.50
CA CYS A 181 -16.48 -29.87 10.82
C CYS A 181 -16.11 -29.84 12.32
N PRO A 182 -15.13 -29.01 12.71
CA PRO A 182 -14.69 -28.90 14.11
C PRO A 182 -15.81 -28.59 15.13
N HIS A 183 -16.94 -28.03 14.67
CA HIS A 183 -18.14 -27.84 15.49
C HIS A 183 -19.07 -29.05 15.55
N CYS A 184 -19.20 -29.83 14.48
CA CYS A 184 -20.06 -31.02 14.44
C CYS A 184 -19.39 -32.24 15.09
N SER A 185 -18.08 -32.18 15.29
CA SER A 185 -17.28 -33.17 15.99
C SER A 185 -16.30 -32.46 16.92
N PRO A 186 -16.78 -31.83 18.02
CA PRO A 186 -15.86 -31.44 19.08
C PRO A 186 -15.12 -32.72 19.47
N ALA A 187 -13.78 -32.67 19.50
CA ALA A 187 -12.97 -33.82 19.88
C ALA A 187 -13.59 -34.43 21.14
N ARG A 188 -13.79 -35.76 21.14
CA ARG A 188 -14.31 -36.52 22.29
C ARG A 188 -13.41 -36.21 23.49
N SER A 189 -13.73 -35.17 24.25
CA SER A 189 -13.29 -35.04 25.62
C SER A 189 -13.99 -36.15 26.36
N GLU A 190 -13.20 -37.08 26.83
CA GLU A 190 -13.58 -38.30 27.52
C GLU A 190 -14.69 -38.03 28.56
N GLY A 191 -15.79 -38.79 28.49
CA GLY A 191 -16.60 -39.08 29.69
C GLY A 191 -17.92 -38.32 29.95
N VAL A 192 -18.53 -37.60 29.00
CA VAL A 192 -19.89 -37.06 29.21
C VAL A 192 -20.84 -37.48 28.10
N GLU A 193 -21.56 -38.58 28.33
CA GLU A 193 -22.78 -38.92 27.60
C GLU A 193 -23.83 -37.83 27.89
N SER A 194 -23.88 -36.81 27.05
CA SER A 194 -24.95 -35.82 27.06
C SER A 194 -25.94 -36.16 25.95
N GLY A 195 -27.19 -36.35 26.38
CA GLY A 195 -28.31 -36.77 25.55
C GLY A 195 -28.60 -35.85 24.36
N GLU A 196 -29.22 -36.47 23.36
CA GLU A 196 -30.03 -35.90 22.28
C GLU A 196 -29.87 -34.39 22.01
N GLY A 197 -28.90 -34.09 21.14
CA GLY A 197 -29.23 -33.43 19.87
C GLY A 197 -29.75 -31.99 19.91
N ALA A 198 -29.09 -31.07 20.63
CA ALA A 198 -29.26 -29.65 20.32
C ALA A 198 -28.81 -29.39 18.86
N PRO A 199 -29.71 -28.92 17.96
CA PRO A 199 -29.43 -28.93 16.54
C PRO A 199 -28.34 -27.91 16.19
N CYS A 200 -27.27 -28.42 15.58
CA CYS A 200 -26.17 -27.68 14.97
C CYS A 200 -26.64 -26.53 14.06
N THR A 201 -27.89 -26.57 13.57
CA THR A 201 -28.49 -25.53 12.75
C THR A 201 -28.55 -24.17 13.43
N ALA A 202 -28.69 -24.07 14.75
CA ALA A 202 -28.72 -22.78 15.45
C ALA A 202 -27.33 -22.12 15.50
N HIS A 203 -26.27 -22.91 15.66
CA HIS A 203 -24.90 -22.41 15.61
C HIS A 203 -24.43 -22.18 14.17
N ALA A 204 -24.77 -23.08 13.23
CA ALA A 204 -24.55 -22.87 11.81
C ALA A 204 -25.29 -21.62 11.31
N ARG A 205 -26.52 -21.34 11.76
CA ARG A 205 -27.22 -20.08 11.48
C ARG A 205 -26.55 -18.88 12.15
N LYS A 206 -26.04 -18.99 13.39
CA LYS A 206 -25.26 -17.92 14.02
C LYS A 206 -23.91 -17.68 13.35
N VAL A 207 -23.23 -18.72 12.87
CA VAL A 207 -21.97 -18.64 12.14
C VAL A 207 -22.20 -18.17 10.72
N SER A 208 -23.25 -18.61 10.03
CA SER A 208 -23.66 -18.10 8.72
C SER A 208 -24.20 -16.67 8.81
N ALA A 209 -24.92 -16.30 9.86
CA ALA A 209 -25.35 -14.92 10.11
C ALA A 209 -24.19 -14.03 10.54
N ARG A 210 -23.25 -14.54 11.35
CA ARG A 210 -21.98 -13.84 11.63
C ARG A 210 -21.11 -13.78 10.39
N ALA A 211 -21.09 -14.79 9.54
CA ALA A 211 -20.36 -14.79 8.27
C ALA A 211 -21.03 -13.88 7.24
N ALA A 212 -22.35 -13.73 7.23
CA ALA A 212 -23.09 -12.79 6.39
C ALA A 212 -22.93 -11.35 6.91
N ALA A 213 -23.01 -11.14 8.23
CA ALA A 213 -22.67 -9.88 8.88
C ALA A 213 -21.18 -9.54 8.66
N ALA A 214 -20.30 -10.53 8.70
CA ALA A 214 -18.88 -10.42 8.39
C ALA A 214 -18.65 -10.21 6.88
N GLN A 215 -19.46 -10.76 5.98
CA GLN A 215 -19.44 -10.40 4.55
C GLN A 215 -19.87 -8.95 4.34
N THR A 216 -20.78 -8.43 5.17
CA THR A 216 -21.24 -7.03 5.15
C THR A 216 -20.18 -6.10 5.75
N VAL A 217 -19.55 -6.49 6.87
CA VAL A 217 -18.40 -5.81 7.49
C VAL A 217 -17.17 -5.92 6.59
N GLY A 218 -16.98 -7.02 5.90
CA GLY A 218 -15.95 -7.29 4.92
C GLY A 218 -16.19 -6.49 3.65
N ALA A 219 -17.43 -6.28 3.21
CA ALA A 219 -17.77 -5.31 2.16
C ALA A 219 -17.46 -3.88 2.59
N ARG A 220 -17.73 -3.51 3.86
CA ARG A 220 -17.39 -2.19 4.43
C ARG A 220 -15.90 -2.01 4.74
N LEU A 221 -15.18 -3.05 5.12
CA LEU A 221 -13.72 -3.04 5.31
C LEU A 221 -13.02 -3.07 3.96
N ARG A 222 -13.57 -3.79 2.97
CA ARG A 222 -13.19 -3.68 1.55
C ARG A 222 -13.44 -2.28 0.98
N SER A 223 -14.22 -1.41 1.63
CA SER A 223 -14.35 0.00 1.25
C SER A 223 -13.54 0.96 2.14
N ALA A 224 -13.34 0.68 3.44
CA ALA A 224 -12.64 1.58 4.37
C ALA A 224 -11.12 1.34 4.50
N ALA A 225 -10.66 0.07 4.55
CA ALA A 225 -9.24 -0.27 4.58
C ALA A 225 -8.47 0.09 3.29
N PRO A 226 -9.07 0.07 2.08
CA PRO A 226 -8.41 0.59 0.89
C PRO A 226 -8.01 2.05 1.01
N HIS A 227 -8.71 2.89 1.79
CA HIS A 227 -8.43 4.33 1.79
C HIS A 227 -7.12 4.71 2.50
N ALA A 228 -6.84 4.15 3.69
CA ALA A 228 -5.58 4.45 4.39
C ALA A 228 -4.35 3.88 3.65
N LEU A 229 -4.54 2.77 2.94
CA LEU A 229 -3.49 2.14 2.15
C LEU A 229 -3.37 2.70 0.76
N SER A 230 -4.47 3.15 0.17
CA SER A 230 -4.42 3.97 -1.02
C SER A 230 -3.72 5.26 -0.68
N GLU A 231 -3.92 5.85 0.50
CA GLU A 231 -3.22 7.07 0.91
C GLU A 231 -1.72 6.85 1.08
N LEU A 232 -1.27 5.84 1.83
CA LEU A 232 0.15 5.54 1.97
C LEU A 232 0.78 5.10 0.63
N ALA A 233 0.09 4.26 -0.16
CA ALA A 233 0.53 3.90 -1.50
C ALA A 233 0.66 5.12 -2.38
N GLN A 234 -0.33 6.02 -2.34
CA GLN A 234 -0.33 7.25 -3.09
C GLN A 234 0.84 8.16 -2.67
N GLN A 235 1.16 8.24 -1.38
CA GLN A 235 2.34 8.96 -0.90
C GLN A 235 3.65 8.39 -1.48
N TYR A 236 3.80 7.06 -1.52
CA TYR A 236 4.98 6.43 -2.14
C TYR A 236 4.99 6.59 -3.66
N VAL A 237 3.84 6.53 -4.32
CA VAL A 237 3.70 6.80 -5.77
C VAL A 237 4.11 8.24 -6.08
N TRP A 238 3.64 9.23 -5.31
CA TRP A 238 4.08 10.61 -5.46
C TRP A 238 5.57 10.78 -5.16
N ALA A 239 6.10 10.11 -4.13
CA ALA A 239 7.52 10.15 -3.83
C ALA A 239 8.38 9.62 -5.00
N GLU A 240 7.97 8.51 -5.59
CA GLU A 240 8.62 7.91 -6.76
C GLU A 240 8.59 8.86 -7.96
N ALA A 241 7.43 9.46 -8.27
CA ALA A 241 7.28 10.43 -9.34
C ALA A 241 8.13 11.70 -9.12
N LEU A 242 8.13 12.24 -7.90
CA LEU A 242 8.94 13.40 -7.53
C LEU A 242 10.44 13.10 -7.65
N PHE A 243 10.89 11.90 -7.25
CA PHE A 243 12.28 11.49 -7.44
C PHE A 243 12.66 11.36 -8.92
N ARG A 244 11.79 10.82 -9.77
CA ARG A 244 12.01 10.81 -11.22
C ARG A 244 12.11 12.22 -11.80
N ALA A 245 11.32 13.16 -11.29
CA ALA A 245 11.41 14.57 -11.65
C ALA A 245 12.68 15.27 -11.15
N GLY A 246 13.48 14.62 -10.28
CA GLY A 246 14.72 15.15 -9.72
C GLY A 246 14.57 15.86 -8.38
N ALA A 247 13.43 15.69 -7.69
CA ALA A 247 13.19 16.30 -6.40
C ALA A 247 14.11 15.69 -5.34
N ARG A 248 14.66 16.53 -4.47
CA ARG A 248 15.50 16.07 -3.36
C ARG A 248 14.65 15.51 -2.22
N PRO A 249 15.16 14.52 -1.45
CA PRO A 249 14.41 13.90 -0.36
C PRO A 249 13.73 14.88 0.60
N PRO A 250 14.35 16.00 1.05
CA PRO A 250 13.69 16.90 2.00
C PRO A 250 12.43 17.58 1.46
N ILE A 251 12.37 17.80 0.13
CA ILE A 251 11.17 18.31 -0.53
C ILE A 251 10.11 17.22 -0.53
N VAL A 252 10.47 16.00 -0.93
CA VAL A 252 9.55 14.86 -0.98
C VAL A 252 8.93 14.59 0.39
N THR A 253 9.73 14.47 1.45
CA THR A 253 9.23 14.31 2.82
C THR A 253 8.22 15.38 3.21
N ARG A 254 8.49 16.64 2.86
CA ARG A 254 7.61 17.76 3.21
C ARG A 254 6.27 17.68 2.49
N VAL A 255 6.24 17.30 1.21
CA VAL A 255 5.00 17.32 0.41
C VAL A 255 4.20 16.02 0.49
N THR A 256 4.85 14.89 0.78
CA THR A 256 4.16 13.60 0.92
C THR A 256 3.84 13.25 2.38
N GLY A 257 4.50 13.90 3.35
CA GLY A 257 4.38 13.55 4.77
C GLY A 257 5.17 12.29 5.16
N LEU A 258 5.86 11.63 4.21
CA LEU A 258 6.70 10.48 4.50
C LEU A 258 7.92 10.90 5.33
N ALA A 259 8.09 10.28 6.50
CA ALA A 259 9.24 10.54 7.36
C ALA A 259 10.57 10.34 6.59
N MET A 260 11.54 11.20 6.88
CA MET A 260 12.90 11.14 6.33
C MET A 260 13.64 9.92 6.89
N THR A 261 13.32 8.76 6.34
CA THR A 261 13.83 7.46 6.79
C THR A 261 14.88 6.94 5.83
N ASP A 262 15.66 5.97 6.29
CA ASP A 262 16.54 5.16 5.46
C ASP A 262 15.80 4.52 4.26
N THR A 263 14.51 4.24 4.42
CA THR A 263 13.62 3.73 3.36
C THR A 263 13.50 4.75 2.24
N LEU A 264 13.19 6.01 2.56
CA LEU A 264 13.01 7.06 1.56
C LEU A 264 14.31 7.38 0.81
N ARG A 265 15.46 7.39 1.52
CA ARG A 265 16.78 7.53 0.89
C ARG A 265 17.10 6.41 -0.09
N ARG A 266 16.72 5.18 0.23
CA ARG A 266 16.90 4.04 -0.66
C ARG A 266 15.94 4.05 -1.84
N LEU A 267 14.69 4.46 -1.63
CA LEU A 267 13.77 4.70 -2.74
C LEU A 267 14.37 5.72 -3.72
N PHE A 268 14.97 6.81 -3.22
CA PHE A 268 15.71 7.75 -4.06
C PHE A 268 16.83 7.06 -4.86
N ILE A 269 17.69 6.29 -4.20
CA ILE A 269 18.82 5.59 -4.86
C ILE A 269 18.31 4.63 -5.93
N GLU A 270 17.22 3.91 -5.65
CA GLU A 270 16.63 2.96 -6.58
C GLU A 270 16.05 3.65 -7.82
N VAL A 271 15.31 4.75 -7.62
CA VAL A 271 14.65 5.49 -8.70
C VAL A 271 15.65 6.28 -9.53
N VAL A 272 16.61 6.93 -8.88
CA VAL A 272 17.53 7.90 -9.50
C VAL A 272 18.87 7.24 -9.90
N GLY A 273 19.18 6.06 -9.37
CA GLY A 273 20.40 5.31 -9.65
C GLY A 273 21.66 5.84 -8.94
N ARG A 274 21.54 6.85 -8.07
CA ARG A 274 22.66 7.46 -7.32
C ARG A 274 22.21 8.01 -5.97
N GLY A 275 23.18 8.28 -5.10
CA GLY A 275 22.92 8.93 -3.81
C GLY A 275 22.39 10.36 -3.96
N PRO A 276 21.59 10.86 -2.99
CA PRO A 276 21.13 12.24 -3.00
C PRO A 276 22.32 13.20 -2.88
N ARG A 277 22.27 14.31 -3.62
CA ARG A 277 23.30 15.35 -3.53
C ARG A 277 23.31 15.94 -2.12
N GLN A 278 24.51 16.02 -1.55
CA GLN A 278 24.75 16.74 -0.31
C GLN A 278 24.83 18.24 -0.61
N GLY A 279 24.28 19.08 0.26
CA GLY A 279 24.29 20.53 0.13
C GLY A 279 22.94 21.18 0.37
N ALA A 280 22.97 22.49 0.63
CA ALA A 280 21.77 23.27 0.87
C ALA A 280 20.78 23.17 -0.31
N LEU A 281 19.49 23.22 0.02
CA LEU A 281 18.48 23.50 -0.99
C LEU A 281 18.64 24.94 -1.46
N PRO A 282 18.25 25.25 -2.72
CA PRO A 282 18.16 26.64 -3.13
C PRO A 282 17.31 27.43 -2.12
N GLN A 283 17.63 28.69 -1.93
CA GLN A 283 16.80 29.59 -1.13
C GLN A 283 16.02 30.49 -2.07
N LEU A 284 14.77 30.76 -1.71
CA LEU A 284 13.98 31.74 -2.43
C LEU A 284 14.51 33.13 -2.04
N GLY A 285 14.90 33.93 -3.02
CA GLY A 285 15.39 35.29 -2.80
C GLY A 285 15.19 36.17 -4.02
N GLU A 286 15.59 37.43 -3.92
CA GLU A 286 15.36 38.45 -4.96
C GLU A 286 15.91 38.02 -6.33
N HIS A 287 17.04 37.31 -6.33
CA HIS A 287 17.68 36.77 -7.54
C HIS A 287 16.74 35.92 -8.42
N VAL A 288 15.71 35.29 -7.83
CA VAL A 288 14.74 34.45 -8.55
C VAL A 288 13.89 35.28 -9.52
N ILE A 289 13.60 36.53 -9.18
CA ILE A 289 12.82 37.46 -10.01
C ILE A 289 13.63 38.65 -10.54
N ALA A 290 14.96 38.63 -10.37
CA ALA A 290 15.85 39.72 -10.79
C ALA A 290 15.84 40.02 -12.30
N THR A 291 15.38 39.06 -13.12
CA THR A 291 15.21 39.25 -14.57
C THR A 291 13.75 39.07 -14.96
N TYR A 292 13.30 39.79 -16.00
CA TYR A 292 11.91 39.69 -16.47
C TYR A 292 11.51 38.28 -16.90
N ALA A 293 12.39 37.57 -17.61
CA ALA A 293 12.15 36.18 -17.95
C ALA A 293 12.07 35.26 -16.72
N GLY A 294 12.93 35.48 -15.71
CA GLY A 294 12.86 34.75 -14.43
C GLY A 294 11.57 35.03 -13.68
N LYS A 295 11.18 36.31 -13.60
CA LYS A 295 9.93 36.77 -13.00
C LYS A 295 8.70 36.20 -13.72
N LEU A 296 8.69 36.16 -15.05
CA LEU A 296 7.62 35.55 -15.83
C LEU A 296 7.47 34.06 -15.48
N GLN A 297 8.56 33.31 -15.55
CA GLN A 297 8.55 31.87 -15.26
C GLN A 297 8.13 31.59 -13.81
N ALA A 298 8.64 32.37 -12.85
CA ALA A 298 8.28 32.26 -11.43
C ALA A 298 6.79 32.57 -11.20
N SER A 299 6.27 33.56 -11.92
CA SER A 299 4.85 33.92 -11.92
C SER A 299 3.98 32.78 -12.42
N VAL A 300 4.34 32.14 -13.54
CA VAL A 300 3.59 31.00 -14.08
C VAL A 300 3.53 29.86 -13.06
N VAL A 301 4.66 29.55 -12.41
CA VAL A 301 4.70 28.52 -11.36
C VAL A 301 3.78 28.89 -10.19
N ALA A 302 3.93 30.10 -9.63
CA ALA A 302 3.16 30.53 -8.46
C ALA A 302 1.65 30.59 -8.73
N VAL A 303 1.25 31.11 -9.89
CA VAL A 303 -0.17 31.19 -10.29
C VAL A 303 -0.77 29.82 -10.56
N THR A 304 -0.03 28.93 -11.23
CA THR A 304 -0.49 27.55 -11.50
C THR A 304 -0.69 26.78 -10.21
N ALA A 305 0.29 26.85 -9.30
CA ALA A 305 0.20 26.23 -7.99
C ALA A 305 -0.99 26.75 -7.17
N GLU A 306 -1.20 28.07 -7.18
CA GLU A 306 -2.33 28.69 -6.48
C GLU A 306 -3.68 28.22 -7.01
N ARG A 307 -3.83 28.08 -8.33
CA ARG A 307 -5.06 27.55 -8.95
C ARG A 307 -5.31 26.09 -8.60
N LEU A 308 -4.27 25.24 -8.68
CA LEU A 308 -4.37 23.82 -8.31
C LEU A 308 -4.72 23.65 -6.82
N ARG A 309 -4.13 24.49 -5.96
CA ARG A 309 -4.46 24.52 -4.54
C ARG A 309 -5.93 24.88 -4.30
N GLN A 310 -6.43 25.91 -4.98
CA GLN A 310 -7.85 26.29 -4.91
C GLN A 310 -8.78 25.18 -5.42
N ALA A 311 -8.32 24.37 -6.37
CA ALA A 311 -9.03 23.18 -6.86
C ALA A 311 -8.92 21.96 -5.92
N GLY A 312 -8.28 22.08 -4.75
CA GLY A 312 -8.24 21.01 -3.74
C GLY A 312 -7.14 19.95 -3.96
N PHE A 313 -6.17 20.21 -4.82
CA PHE A 313 -5.05 19.28 -5.06
C PHE A 313 -4.20 19.12 -3.78
N ARG A 314 -3.76 17.89 -3.52
CA ARG A 314 -2.86 17.61 -2.39
C ARG A 314 -1.45 18.16 -2.66
N PRO A 315 -0.63 18.48 -1.65
CA PRO A 315 0.65 19.18 -1.85
C PRO A 315 1.61 18.51 -2.84
N ALA A 316 1.76 17.18 -2.79
CA ALA A 316 2.64 16.44 -3.70
C ALA A 316 2.10 16.39 -5.13
N GLU A 317 0.79 16.20 -5.28
CA GLU A 317 0.09 16.19 -6.56
C GLU A 317 0.14 17.57 -7.22
N MET A 318 -0.14 18.62 -6.45
CA MET A 318 -0.03 20.01 -6.88
C MET A 318 1.39 20.34 -7.38
N LEU A 319 2.43 19.88 -6.68
CA LEU A 319 3.82 20.12 -7.09
C LEU A 319 4.14 19.42 -8.42
N LEU A 320 3.73 18.15 -8.58
CA LEU A 320 3.93 17.40 -9.83
C LEU A 320 3.17 18.06 -10.99
N ALA A 321 1.88 18.37 -10.82
CA ALA A 321 1.09 19.01 -11.85
C ALA A 321 1.61 20.42 -12.22
N THR A 322 2.08 21.19 -11.23
CA THR A 322 2.73 22.49 -11.48
C THR A 322 4.01 22.33 -12.27
N TRP A 323 4.83 21.33 -11.92
CA TRP A 323 6.07 21.02 -12.61
C TRP A 323 5.86 20.60 -14.05
N ASP A 324 4.90 19.71 -14.30
CA ASP A 324 4.58 19.23 -15.64
C ASP A 324 4.08 20.37 -16.50
N ALA A 325 3.15 21.19 -16.01
CA ALA A 325 2.67 22.38 -16.72
C ALA A 325 3.81 23.37 -17.03
N TYR A 326 4.68 23.64 -16.05
CA TYR A 326 5.84 24.51 -16.24
C TYR A 326 6.80 23.97 -17.30
N ARG A 327 7.12 22.68 -17.26
CA ARG A 327 7.99 22.01 -18.24
C ARG A 327 7.38 21.98 -19.63
N SER A 328 6.07 21.77 -19.75
CA SER A 328 5.36 21.81 -21.03
C SER A 328 5.39 23.21 -21.66
N LEU A 329 5.29 24.27 -20.86
CA LEU A 329 5.29 25.65 -21.36
C LEU A 329 6.68 26.14 -21.78
N PHE A 330 7.71 25.83 -21.00
CA PHE A 330 9.05 26.40 -21.23
C PHE A 330 10.06 25.42 -21.85
N GLY A 331 9.79 24.11 -21.83
CA GLY A 331 10.62 23.10 -22.49
C GLY A 331 12.11 23.22 -22.12
N GLN A 332 12.96 23.44 -23.12
CA GLN A 332 14.40 23.64 -22.94
C GLN A 332 14.76 24.99 -22.33
N SER A 333 13.90 26.01 -22.48
CA SER A 333 14.08 27.35 -21.91
C SER A 333 13.66 27.45 -20.44
N ALA A 334 13.27 26.33 -19.82
CA ALA A 334 12.93 26.26 -18.40
C ALA A 334 14.17 26.57 -17.53
N ARG A 335 14.11 27.67 -16.77
CA ARG A 335 15.18 28.12 -15.87
C ARG A 335 15.19 27.45 -14.51
N PHE A 336 14.06 26.93 -14.06
CA PHE A 336 13.89 26.35 -12.74
C PHE A 336 13.89 24.83 -12.81
N ASP A 337 14.63 24.17 -11.91
CA ASP A 337 14.45 22.74 -11.68
C ASP A 337 13.25 22.50 -10.74
N ILE A 338 12.86 21.23 -10.57
CA ILE A 338 11.77 20.85 -9.68
C ILE A 338 11.99 21.33 -8.23
N ASN A 339 13.25 21.48 -7.79
CA ASN A 339 13.56 21.90 -6.43
C ASN A 339 13.28 23.40 -6.26
N SER A 340 13.66 24.22 -7.23
CA SER A 340 13.31 25.64 -7.31
C SER A 340 11.79 25.83 -7.47
N VAL A 341 11.13 25.03 -8.29
CA VAL A 341 9.66 25.04 -8.42
C VAL A 341 8.99 24.73 -7.08
N ALA A 342 9.48 23.75 -6.32
CA ALA A 342 8.96 23.43 -4.99
C ALA A 342 9.08 24.59 -3.98
N LEU A 343 10.07 25.47 -4.15
CA LEU A 343 10.20 26.70 -3.35
C LEU A 343 9.24 27.78 -3.83
N LEU A 344 9.13 27.96 -5.15
CA LEU A 344 8.21 28.92 -5.76
C LEU A 344 6.75 28.63 -5.42
N VAL A 345 6.36 27.36 -5.35
CA VAL A 345 5.03 26.93 -4.87
C VAL A 345 4.73 27.43 -3.45
N ARG A 346 5.77 27.67 -2.64
CA ARG A 346 5.64 28.16 -1.24
C ARG A 346 5.67 29.69 -1.12
N THR A 347 5.90 30.41 -2.22
CA THR A 347 6.00 31.89 -2.24
C THR A 347 4.80 32.59 -1.62
N ARG A 348 3.59 32.02 -1.70
CA ARG A 348 2.38 32.55 -1.04
C ARG A 348 2.58 32.82 0.46
N HIS A 349 3.35 31.97 1.13
CA HIS A 349 3.61 32.10 2.57
C HIS A 349 4.91 32.83 2.87
N HIS A 350 5.64 33.27 1.84
CA HIS A 350 6.87 34.01 2.02
C HIS A 350 6.53 35.48 2.35
N PRO A 351 7.16 36.08 3.37
CA PRO A 351 6.85 37.46 3.76
C PRO A 351 7.15 38.46 2.64
N ASP A 352 8.16 38.20 1.80
CA ASP A 352 8.65 39.17 0.83
C ASP A 352 7.96 39.12 -0.53
N PHE A 353 7.24 38.04 -0.84
CA PHE A 353 6.60 37.87 -2.15
C PHE A 353 5.10 38.05 -2.08
N THR A 354 4.51 38.56 -3.18
CA THR A 354 3.07 38.66 -3.35
C THR A 354 2.68 38.42 -4.81
N LEU A 355 1.44 37.96 -5.02
CA LEU A 355 0.85 37.88 -6.35
C LEU A 355 0.08 39.17 -6.64
N VAL A 356 0.46 39.86 -7.72
CA VAL A 356 -0.13 41.12 -8.17
C VAL A 356 -0.89 40.88 -9.45
N ARG A 357 -2.02 41.56 -9.66
CA ARG A 357 -2.73 41.56 -10.94
C ARG A 357 -2.34 42.79 -11.75
N CYS A 358 -1.91 42.58 -12.98
CA CYS A 358 -1.66 43.67 -13.91
C CYS A 358 -2.96 44.40 -14.26
N ARG A 359 -2.96 45.73 -14.28
CA ARG A 359 -4.12 46.53 -14.70
C ARG A 359 -4.36 46.52 -16.21
N ALA A 360 -3.31 46.26 -17.01
CA ALA A 360 -3.39 46.27 -18.48
C ALA A 360 -3.84 44.92 -19.05
N CYS A 361 -3.16 43.82 -18.71
CA CYS A 361 -3.47 42.49 -19.26
C CYS A 361 -4.21 41.56 -18.28
N HIS A 362 -4.52 42.02 -17.06
CA HIS A 362 -5.17 41.24 -15.99
C HIS A 362 -4.44 39.98 -15.52
N SER A 363 -3.27 39.66 -16.08
CA SER A 363 -2.45 38.54 -15.66
C SER A 363 -1.95 38.73 -14.23
N ALA A 364 -1.98 37.65 -13.45
CA ALA A 364 -1.34 37.59 -12.15
C ALA A 364 0.16 37.31 -12.31
N TYR A 365 0.99 37.99 -11.53
CA TYR A 365 2.43 37.79 -11.51
C TYR A 365 3.03 37.92 -10.12
N LEU A 366 4.16 37.26 -9.90
CA LEU A 366 4.91 37.28 -8.66
C LEU A 366 5.76 38.56 -8.57
N GLU A 367 5.72 39.21 -7.41
CA GLU A 367 6.46 40.45 -7.14
C GLU A 367 7.05 40.47 -5.73
N LEU A 368 8.16 41.19 -5.55
CA LEU A 368 8.67 41.56 -4.23
C LEU A 368 7.82 42.70 -3.64
N LYS A 369 7.37 42.55 -2.40
CA LYS A 369 6.52 43.55 -1.75
C LYS A 369 7.16 44.93 -1.68
N LEU A 370 8.49 45.00 -1.54
CA LEU A 370 9.25 46.25 -1.51
C LEU A 370 9.25 46.98 -2.88
N ASP A 371 9.14 46.25 -3.99
CA ASP A 371 9.26 46.79 -5.35
C ASP A 371 7.91 47.12 -6.01
N MET A 372 6.81 46.93 -5.28
CA MET A 372 5.44 47.16 -5.77
C MET A 372 5.22 48.50 -6.50
N PRO A 373 5.72 49.65 -6.01
CA PRO A 373 5.47 50.96 -6.63
C PRO A 373 6.04 51.08 -8.06
N GLY A 374 7.10 50.32 -8.39
CA GLY A 374 7.77 50.35 -9.70
C GLY A 374 7.51 49.11 -10.57
N SER A 375 6.58 48.25 -10.16
CA SER A 375 6.39 46.94 -10.76
C SER A 375 5.89 47.01 -12.21
N GLN A 376 6.74 46.57 -13.15
CA GLN A 376 6.31 46.32 -14.53
C GLN A 376 5.85 44.87 -14.69
N CYS A 377 4.69 44.68 -15.32
CA CYS A 377 4.15 43.35 -15.59
C CYS A 377 5.06 42.58 -16.56
N PRO A 378 5.57 41.40 -16.17
CA PRO A 378 6.47 40.63 -17.03
C PRO A 378 5.77 40.17 -18.32
N VAL A 379 4.47 39.86 -18.27
CA VAL A 379 3.70 39.43 -19.45
C VAL A 379 3.58 40.56 -20.48
N CYS A 380 3.20 41.76 -20.05
CA CYS A 380 3.08 42.92 -20.96
C CYS A 380 4.43 43.30 -21.58
N ARG A 381 5.53 43.06 -20.87
CA ARG A 381 6.87 43.32 -21.40
C ARG A 381 7.26 42.32 -22.49
N GLU A 382 7.09 41.02 -22.22
CA GLU A 382 7.42 39.98 -23.21
C GLU A 382 6.54 40.09 -24.47
N LEU A 383 5.25 40.40 -24.32
CA LEU A 383 4.37 40.64 -25.48
C LEU A 383 4.84 41.83 -26.33
N ARG A 384 5.32 42.91 -25.70
CA ARG A 384 5.87 44.06 -26.45
C ARG A 384 7.15 43.68 -27.19
N HIS A 385 8.04 42.90 -26.59
CA HIS A 385 9.24 42.42 -27.27
C HIS A 385 8.90 41.54 -28.47
N ALA A 386 8.00 40.56 -28.30
CA ALA A 386 7.57 39.69 -29.39
C ALA A 386 6.92 40.44 -30.56
N LEU A 387 6.15 41.49 -30.27
CA LEU A 387 5.55 42.34 -31.31
C LEU A 387 6.58 43.19 -32.06
N LEU A 388 7.62 43.67 -31.36
CA LEU A 388 8.71 44.42 -31.99
C LEU A 388 9.64 43.55 -32.83
N GLU A 389 9.80 42.27 -32.50
CA GLU A 389 10.58 41.31 -33.30
C GLU A 389 9.83 40.86 -34.57
N ALA A 390 8.51 40.95 -34.57
CA ALA A 390 7.66 40.57 -35.70
C ALA A 390 7.40 41.70 -36.70
N ALA A 391 7.71 42.95 -36.34
CA ALA A 391 7.57 44.14 -37.17
C ALA A 391 8.92 44.52 -37.78
#